data_AF-A0A9X7T430-F1
#
_entry.id   AF-A0A9X7T430-F1
#
_cell.length_a   1.000
_cell.length_b   1.000
_cell.length_c   1.000
_cell.angle_alpha   90.00
_cell.angle_beta   90.00
_cell.angle_gamma   90.00
#
_symmetry.space_group_name_H-M   'P 1'
#
loop_
_entity.id
_entity.type
_entity.pdbx_description
1 polymer ?
#
loop_
_entity_poly.entity_id
_entity_poly.type
_entity_poly.pdbx_seq_one_letter_code
_entity_poly.pdbx_strand_id
1 'polypeptide(L)'
;MLVRRLLFFTFTGLALPCLVHAAAPLSPASVPPTPEQVINWINASAHDPVDLPHFDFELVNLDEDADLEIIAKQNASVHIGSFYVLDQKPDRTYSLIAEKRWNVPQLQPERWDYAQEVNHPGLDPYYLDSRIELTGTRLLETVDHTGGTGLSVYEAHLWYLEKGKLVEAWSGLLKQTSSVPGGQLFQTLGSYQIISGEIPQLYYWTTEQELDPDTGIPLPGKTATKLVVYQFDQGVFTPVP
;
A
#
# COMPACT_ATOMS: atom_id res chain seq x y z
N MET A 1 80.05 -36.67 17.04
CA MET A 1 78.85 -35.89 17.39
C MET A 1 78.96 -34.51 16.78
N LEU A 2 78.25 -34.25 15.68
CA LEU A 2 77.69 -32.92 15.36
C LEU A 2 76.66 -33.12 14.24
N VAL A 3 75.43 -32.76 14.55
CA VAL A 3 74.24 -32.89 13.70
C VAL A 3 74.24 -31.76 12.68
N ARG A 4 74.10 -32.07 11.38
CA ARG A 4 73.80 -31.08 10.34
C ARG A 4 72.38 -31.32 9.84
N ARG A 5 71.45 -30.47 10.28
CA ARG A 5 70.07 -30.42 9.80
C ARG A 5 70.06 -29.81 8.40
N LEU A 6 69.44 -30.49 7.43
CA LEU A 6 69.05 -29.93 6.14
C LEU A 6 67.53 -29.76 6.16
N LEU A 7 67.06 -28.52 6.03
CA LEU A 7 65.64 -28.21 5.82
C LEU A 7 65.25 -28.64 4.39
N PHE A 8 64.22 -29.48 4.27
CA PHE A 8 63.48 -29.65 3.04
C PHE A 8 62.17 -28.86 3.17
N PHE A 9 61.99 -27.85 2.31
CA PHE A 9 60.70 -27.21 2.08
C PHE A 9 59.92 -28.07 1.08
N THR A 10 58.84 -28.72 1.53
CA THR A 10 57.84 -29.31 0.64
C THR A 10 56.74 -28.29 0.36
N PHE A 11 56.66 -27.81 -0.87
CA PHE A 11 55.51 -27.09 -1.40
C PHE A 11 54.34 -28.06 -1.58
N THR A 12 53.31 -27.96 -0.74
CA THR A 12 52.00 -28.56 -1.01
C THR A 12 51.15 -27.56 -1.78
N GLY A 13 50.89 -27.86 -3.06
CA GLY A 13 49.92 -27.13 -3.88
C GLY A 13 48.50 -27.44 -3.41
N LEU A 14 47.76 -26.41 -3.03
CA LEU A 14 46.32 -26.46 -2.78
C LEU A 14 45.58 -26.27 -4.13
N ALA A 15 44.94 -27.33 -4.61
CA ALA A 15 43.97 -27.22 -5.69
C ALA A 15 42.64 -26.72 -5.09
N LEU A 16 42.26 -25.48 -5.43
CA LEU A 16 40.93 -24.95 -5.16
C LEU A 16 39.92 -25.62 -6.10
N PRO A 17 38.81 -26.20 -5.61
CA PRO A 17 37.71 -26.57 -6.47
C PRO A 17 37.01 -25.29 -6.93
N CYS A 18 37.01 -25.04 -8.24
CA CYS A 18 36.13 -24.06 -8.86
C CYS A 18 34.68 -24.49 -8.64
N LEU A 19 34.03 -23.91 -7.63
CA LEU A 19 32.58 -23.92 -7.53
C LEU A 19 32.06 -22.97 -8.62
N VAL A 20 31.69 -23.54 -9.76
CA VAL A 20 30.87 -22.86 -10.75
C VAL A 20 29.52 -22.62 -10.08
N HIS A 21 29.27 -21.38 -9.64
CA HIS A 21 27.93 -20.92 -9.35
C HIS A 21 27.17 -20.96 -10.68
N ALA A 22 26.47 -22.07 -10.93
CA ALA A 22 25.45 -22.09 -11.95
C ALA A 22 24.40 -21.07 -11.53
N ALA A 23 24.33 -19.95 -12.25
CA ALA A 23 23.19 -19.05 -12.14
C ALA A 23 21.93 -19.91 -12.35
N ALA A 24 21.04 -19.91 -11.36
CA ALA A 24 19.75 -20.56 -11.50
C ALA A 24 19.10 -20.02 -12.78
N PRO A 25 18.54 -20.88 -13.66
CA PRO A 25 17.85 -20.40 -14.84
C PRO A 25 16.72 -19.47 -14.39
N LEU A 26 16.74 -18.23 -14.87
CA LEU A 26 15.62 -17.31 -14.76
C LEU A 26 14.38 -18.06 -15.27
N SER A 27 13.40 -18.26 -14.39
CA SER A 27 12.11 -18.82 -14.79
C SER A 27 11.57 -18.00 -15.97
N PRO A 28 11.00 -18.64 -17.01
CA PRO A 28 10.39 -17.89 -18.10
C PRO A 28 9.32 -16.97 -17.50
N ALA A 29 9.37 -15.69 -17.90
CA ALA A 29 8.42 -14.68 -17.48
C ALA A 29 7.00 -15.21 -17.66
N SER A 30 6.24 -15.27 -16.57
CA SER A 30 4.85 -15.70 -16.59
C SER A 30 4.03 -14.75 -17.45
N VAL A 31 3.15 -15.30 -18.27
CA VAL A 31 2.13 -14.51 -18.97
C VAL A 31 1.27 -13.83 -17.90
N PRO A 32 1.07 -12.49 -17.95
CA PRO A 32 0.18 -11.80 -17.03
C PRO A 32 -1.24 -12.40 -17.09
N PRO A 33 -1.95 -12.51 -15.94
CA PRO A 33 -3.29 -13.05 -15.92
C PRO A 33 -4.27 -12.16 -16.68
N THR A 34 -5.34 -12.72 -17.22
CA THR A 34 -6.45 -11.94 -17.79
C THR A 34 -7.42 -11.47 -16.69
N PRO A 35 -8.22 -10.40 -16.92
CA PRO A 35 -9.24 -9.97 -15.96
C PRO A 35 -10.16 -11.12 -15.50
N GLU A 36 -10.59 -11.99 -16.42
CA GLU A 36 -11.46 -13.12 -16.11
C GLU A 36 -10.77 -14.16 -15.22
N GLN A 37 -9.46 -14.37 -15.37
CA GLN A 37 -8.70 -15.27 -14.49
C GLN A 37 -8.66 -14.72 -13.05
N VAL A 38 -8.40 -13.42 -12.91
CA VAL A 38 -8.36 -12.76 -11.60
C VAL A 38 -9.73 -12.76 -10.93
N ILE A 39 -10.80 -12.44 -11.67
CA ILE A 39 -12.19 -12.53 -11.20
C ILE A 39 -12.50 -13.94 -10.68
N ASN A 40 -12.11 -14.99 -11.41
CA ASN A 40 -12.33 -16.37 -10.98
C ASN A 40 -11.56 -16.72 -9.70
N TRP A 41 -10.33 -16.23 -9.52
CA TRP A 41 -9.56 -16.43 -8.30
C TRP A 41 -10.15 -15.69 -7.09
N ILE A 42 -10.64 -14.46 -7.28
CA ILE A 42 -11.35 -13.71 -6.24
C ILE A 42 -12.63 -14.45 -5.86
N ASN A 43 -13.49 -14.74 -6.83
CA ASN A 43 -14.81 -15.34 -6.61
C ASN A 43 -14.77 -16.78 -6.08
N ALA A 44 -13.60 -17.45 -6.12
CA ALA A 44 -13.42 -18.75 -5.49
C ALA A 44 -13.58 -18.70 -3.95
N SER A 45 -13.39 -17.52 -3.33
CA SER A 45 -13.44 -17.38 -1.86
C SER A 45 -13.92 -16.02 -1.33
N ALA A 46 -14.19 -15.03 -2.19
CA ALA A 46 -14.65 -13.71 -1.77
C ALA A 46 -16.07 -13.74 -1.16
N HIS A 47 -16.32 -12.87 -0.19
CA HIS A 47 -17.66 -12.64 0.35
C HIS A 47 -18.49 -11.76 -0.59
N ASP A 48 -17.89 -10.71 -1.13
CA ASP A 48 -18.48 -9.80 -2.11
C ASP A 48 -17.88 -10.15 -3.50
N PRO A 49 -18.59 -10.89 -4.37
CA PRO A 49 -18.06 -11.31 -5.66
C PRO A 49 -17.91 -10.15 -6.66
N VAL A 50 -16.96 -10.32 -7.58
CA VAL A 50 -16.64 -9.35 -8.64
C VAL A 50 -17.07 -9.81 -10.02
N ASP A 51 -17.35 -8.85 -10.90
CA ASP A 51 -17.69 -9.05 -12.31
C ASP A 51 -17.32 -7.82 -13.15
N LEU A 52 -17.30 -7.97 -14.47
CA LEU A 52 -17.14 -6.87 -15.41
C LEU A 52 -18.42 -6.02 -15.49
N PRO A 53 -18.34 -4.72 -15.88
CA PRO A 53 -17.17 -4.01 -16.41
C PRO A 53 -16.41 -3.16 -15.38
N HIS A 54 -16.81 -3.16 -14.11
CA HIS A 54 -16.30 -2.22 -13.10
C HIS A 54 -15.12 -2.76 -12.28
N PHE A 55 -14.41 -3.72 -12.86
CA PHE A 55 -13.29 -4.43 -12.25
C PHE A 55 -11.97 -3.96 -12.85
N ASP A 56 -10.97 -3.76 -12.00
CA ASP A 56 -9.61 -3.42 -12.41
C ASP A 56 -8.61 -4.11 -11.48
N PHE A 57 -7.40 -4.41 -11.97
CA PHE A 57 -6.35 -5.03 -11.18
C PHE A 57 -4.95 -4.65 -11.65
N GLU A 58 -4.00 -4.70 -10.73
CA GLU A 58 -2.58 -4.50 -11.01
C GLU A 58 -1.75 -5.63 -10.39
N LEU A 59 -0.65 -5.98 -11.07
CA LEU A 59 0.41 -6.82 -10.51
C LEU A 59 1.42 -5.90 -9.83
N VAL A 60 1.67 -6.14 -8.56
CA VAL A 60 2.53 -5.31 -7.73
C VAL A 60 3.31 -6.21 -6.79
N ASN A 61 4.56 -5.86 -6.52
CA ASN A 61 5.33 -6.51 -5.48
C ASN A 61 5.02 -5.77 -4.16
N LEU A 62 4.40 -6.44 -3.19
CA LEU A 62 3.96 -5.84 -1.93
C LEU A 62 4.93 -6.13 -0.78
N ASP A 63 5.63 -7.27 -0.80
CA ASP A 63 6.47 -7.73 0.32
C ASP A 63 7.96 -7.92 -0.02
N GLU A 64 8.39 -7.49 -1.20
CA GLU A 64 9.77 -7.54 -1.70
C GLU A 64 10.33 -8.94 -2.01
N ASP A 65 9.45 -9.94 -2.18
CA ASP A 65 9.86 -11.25 -2.67
C ASP A 65 9.96 -11.31 -4.21
N ALA A 66 10.18 -12.50 -4.77
CA ALA A 66 10.34 -12.66 -6.23
C ALA A 66 8.99 -12.79 -6.95
N ASP A 67 7.94 -13.09 -6.22
CA ASP A 67 6.59 -13.25 -6.72
C ASP A 67 5.90 -11.88 -6.72
N LEU A 68 4.88 -11.73 -7.56
CA LEU A 68 4.08 -10.52 -7.60
C LEU A 68 2.72 -10.87 -7.04
N GLU A 69 2.18 -10.01 -6.19
CA GLU A 69 0.80 -10.05 -5.76
C GLU A 69 -0.10 -9.35 -6.78
N ILE A 70 -1.40 -9.62 -6.63
CA ILE A 70 -2.43 -8.88 -7.33
C ILE A 70 -3.17 -8.01 -6.32
N ILE A 71 -3.27 -6.72 -6.62
CA ILE A 71 -4.28 -5.86 -6.02
C ILE A 71 -5.41 -5.66 -7.02
N ALA A 72 -6.64 -5.70 -6.56
CA ALA A 72 -7.80 -5.52 -7.42
C ALA A 72 -8.87 -4.69 -6.74
N LYS A 73 -9.72 -4.07 -7.55
CA LYS A 73 -10.88 -3.32 -7.08
C LYS A 73 -12.13 -3.62 -7.91
N GLN A 74 -13.28 -3.45 -7.27
CA GLN A 74 -14.56 -3.29 -7.95
C GLN A 74 -15.31 -2.10 -7.38
N ASN A 75 -15.59 -1.10 -8.21
CA ASN A 75 -16.31 0.10 -7.78
C ASN A 75 -17.63 0.21 -8.54
N ALA A 76 -18.74 -0.07 -7.87
CA ALA A 76 -20.07 -0.05 -8.47
C ALA A 76 -20.74 1.33 -8.41
N SER A 77 -20.40 2.15 -7.40
CA SER A 77 -20.94 3.50 -7.21
C SER A 77 -20.00 4.36 -6.35
N VAL A 78 -20.35 5.62 -6.12
CA VAL A 78 -19.55 6.62 -5.36
C VAL A 78 -19.31 6.28 -3.87
N HIS A 79 -19.90 5.19 -3.37
CA HIS A 79 -19.77 4.72 -1.98
C HIS A 79 -19.78 3.20 -1.85
N ILE A 80 -19.74 2.49 -2.97
CA ILE A 80 -19.79 1.04 -2.99
C ILE A 80 -18.60 0.57 -3.81
N GLY A 81 -17.61 0.06 -3.11
CA GLY A 81 -16.54 -0.69 -3.72
C GLY A 81 -15.90 -1.67 -2.77
N SER A 82 -15.09 -2.52 -3.36
CA SER A 82 -14.33 -3.54 -2.66
C SER A 82 -12.90 -3.57 -3.20
N PHE A 83 -11.96 -3.82 -2.30
CA PHE A 83 -10.54 -3.97 -2.55
C PHE A 83 -10.09 -5.38 -2.16
N TYR A 84 -9.26 -5.97 -3.01
CA TYR A 84 -8.80 -7.35 -2.87
C TYR A 84 -7.28 -7.40 -2.98
N VAL A 85 -6.66 -8.27 -2.19
CA VAL A 85 -5.25 -8.63 -2.34
C VAL A 85 -5.16 -10.13 -2.52
N LEU A 86 -4.42 -10.56 -3.53
CA LEU A 86 -4.16 -11.97 -3.80
C LEU A 86 -2.66 -12.24 -3.80
N ASP A 87 -2.30 -13.37 -3.20
CA ASP A 87 -0.94 -13.88 -3.13
C ASP A 87 -0.75 -15.01 -4.15
N GLN A 88 0.46 -15.10 -4.72
CA GLN A 88 0.81 -16.12 -5.70
C GLN A 88 1.16 -17.43 -5.00
N LYS A 89 0.57 -18.52 -5.48
CA LYS A 89 0.87 -19.88 -5.03
C LYS A 89 2.05 -20.47 -5.81
N PRO A 90 2.70 -21.53 -5.29
CA PRO A 90 3.78 -22.22 -6.02
C PRO A 90 3.41 -22.76 -7.41
N ASP A 91 2.12 -22.97 -7.69
CA ASP A 91 1.61 -23.40 -8.99
C ASP A 91 1.31 -22.24 -9.95
N ARG A 92 1.68 -21.01 -9.57
CA ARG A 92 1.44 -19.74 -10.27
C ARG A 92 -0.03 -19.35 -10.40
N THR A 93 -0.92 -19.98 -9.63
CA THR A 93 -2.28 -19.48 -9.41
C THR A 93 -2.29 -18.51 -8.24
N TYR A 94 -3.40 -17.81 -8.04
CA TYR A 94 -3.52 -16.84 -6.96
C TYR A 94 -4.58 -17.26 -5.94
N SER A 95 -4.39 -16.88 -4.68
CA SER A 95 -5.42 -16.96 -3.64
C SER A 95 -5.69 -15.61 -3.03
N LEU A 96 -6.97 -15.33 -2.78
CA LEU A 96 -7.39 -14.18 -1.99
C LEU A 96 -6.81 -14.27 -0.56
N ILE A 97 -6.07 -13.23 -0.15
CA ILE A 97 -5.51 -13.09 1.19
C ILE A 97 -6.12 -11.92 1.98
N ALA A 98 -6.73 -10.97 1.29
CA ALA A 98 -7.47 -9.87 1.92
C ALA A 98 -8.64 -9.41 1.07
N GLU A 99 -9.73 -9.04 1.73
CA GLU A 99 -10.92 -8.43 1.16
C GLU A 99 -11.36 -7.29 2.09
N LYS A 100 -11.53 -6.10 1.54
CA LYS A 100 -11.92 -4.88 2.26
C LYS A 100 -13.03 -4.18 1.50
N ARG A 101 -13.99 -3.61 2.22
CA ARG A 101 -15.06 -2.77 1.64
C ARG A 101 -14.60 -1.33 1.45
N TRP A 102 -13.53 -1.17 0.67
CA TRP A 102 -12.96 0.12 0.31
C TRP A 102 -13.31 0.42 -1.16
N ASN A 103 -13.89 1.59 -1.41
CA ASN A 103 -14.16 2.09 -2.74
C ASN A 103 -12.93 2.82 -3.28
N VAL A 104 -11.95 2.03 -3.73
CA VAL A 104 -10.60 2.49 -4.07
C VAL A 104 -10.59 3.18 -5.43
N PRO A 105 -10.32 4.49 -5.53
CA PRO A 105 -10.34 5.19 -6.82
C PRO A 105 -9.18 4.76 -7.72
N GLN A 106 -8.01 4.46 -7.15
CA GLN A 106 -6.80 4.08 -7.90
C GLN A 106 -6.03 2.93 -7.25
N LEU A 107 -5.43 2.05 -8.07
CA LEU A 107 -4.62 0.92 -7.62
C LEU A 107 -3.12 1.26 -7.60
N GLN A 108 -2.75 2.38 -6.99
CA GLN A 108 -1.35 2.82 -6.89
C GLN A 108 -0.95 2.89 -5.40
N PRO A 109 -0.74 1.73 -4.74
CA PRO A 109 -0.22 1.75 -3.39
C PRO A 109 1.17 2.40 -3.45
N GLU A 110 1.49 3.30 -2.51
CA GLU A 110 2.73 4.11 -2.43
C GLU A 110 2.70 5.54 -2.96
N ARG A 111 1.59 6.00 -3.54
CA ARG A 111 1.47 7.40 -3.96
C ARG A 111 0.07 7.96 -3.75
N TRP A 112 0.02 9.19 -3.23
CA TRP A 112 -1.21 9.98 -3.23
C TRP A 112 -1.09 11.30 -3.99
N ASP A 113 -2.03 11.50 -4.90
CA ASP A 113 -2.48 12.80 -5.41
C ASP A 113 -4.02 12.78 -5.46
N TYR A 114 -4.68 13.40 -4.47
CA TYR A 114 -6.14 13.51 -4.40
C TYR A 114 -6.76 14.28 -5.58
N ALA A 115 -5.96 14.93 -6.43
CA ALA A 115 -6.45 15.64 -7.60
C ALA A 115 -6.74 14.71 -8.79
N GLN A 116 -6.39 13.41 -8.69
CA GLN A 116 -6.53 12.45 -9.79
C GLN A 116 -7.42 11.29 -9.32
N GLU A 117 -8.38 10.90 -10.15
CA GLU A 117 -9.33 9.79 -9.86
C GLU A 117 -9.13 8.60 -10.82
N VAL A 118 -8.02 8.57 -11.55
CA VAL A 118 -7.74 7.57 -12.60
C VAL A 118 -6.30 7.06 -12.44
N ASN A 119 -6.09 5.76 -12.64
CA ASN A 119 -4.74 5.19 -12.72
C ASN A 119 -3.93 5.92 -13.80
N HIS A 120 -2.81 6.53 -13.44
CA HIS A 120 -1.97 7.27 -14.39
C HIS A 120 -0.77 6.43 -14.85
N PRO A 121 -0.71 5.97 -16.12
CA PRO A 121 0.37 5.11 -16.62
C PRO A 121 1.71 5.83 -16.85
N GLY A 122 1.76 7.15 -16.66
CA GLY A 122 2.95 7.98 -16.87
C GLY A 122 3.52 8.62 -15.60
N LEU A 123 2.97 8.29 -14.43
CA LEU A 123 3.55 8.68 -13.15
C LEU A 123 4.60 7.64 -12.77
N ASP A 124 5.83 8.13 -12.60
CA ASP A 124 7.06 7.35 -12.47
C ASP A 124 6.93 6.10 -11.56
N PRO A 125 7.00 4.87 -12.10
CA PRO A 125 7.03 3.64 -11.31
C PRO A 125 8.32 3.47 -10.50
N TYR A 126 9.28 4.39 -10.65
CA TYR A 126 10.57 4.42 -9.94
C TYR A 126 10.70 5.56 -8.94
N TYR A 127 9.60 6.15 -8.45
CA TYR A 127 9.65 7.03 -7.28
C TYR A 127 9.88 6.20 -5.99
N LEU A 128 10.98 5.45 -5.98
CA LEU A 128 11.48 4.59 -4.90
C LEU A 128 11.78 5.38 -3.61
N ASP A 129 11.84 6.71 -3.70
CA ASP A 129 12.17 7.62 -2.60
C ASP A 129 10.97 7.92 -1.68
N SER A 130 9.77 7.40 -1.98
CA SER A 130 8.58 7.50 -1.13
C SER A 130 8.22 6.22 -0.39
N ARG A 131 9.05 5.17 -0.47
CA ARG A 131 8.84 3.93 0.29
C ARG A 131 8.98 4.20 1.78
N ILE A 132 7.92 3.90 2.53
CA ILE A 132 7.94 4.01 3.98
C ILE A 132 8.19 2.62 4.55
N GLU A 133 9.41 2.39 5.04
CA GLU A 133 9.72 1.19 5.81
C GLU A 133 9.52 1.46 7.31
N LEU A 134 8.68 0.65 7.95
CA LEU A 134 8.47 0.61 9.39
C LEU A 134 9.07 -0.67 9.94
N THR A 135 10.12 -0.57 10.74
CA THR A 135 10.71 -1.72 11.44
C THR A 135 11.10 -2.89 10.52
N GLY A 136 11.46 -2.61 9.26
CA GLY A 136 11.79 -3.62 8.25
C GLY A 136 10.58 -4.18 7.49
N THR A 137 9.41 -3.55 7.62
CA THR A 137 8.19 -3.88 6.87
C THR A 137 7.76 -2.68 6.04
N ARG A 138 7.46 -2.93 4.76
CA ARG A 138 7.00 -1.90 3.84
C ARG A 138 5.55 -1.52 4.15
N LEU A 139 5.33 -0.23 4.38
CA LEU A 139 4.01 0.35 4.59
C LEU A 139 3.46 0.84 3.25
N LEU A 140 2.22 0.47 2.98
CA LEU A 140 1.47 0.78 1.78
C LEU A 140 0.30 1.69 2.16
N GLU A 141 -0.14 2.52 1.21
CA GLU A 141 -1.32 3.37 1.37
C GLU A 141 -2.37 2.99 0.34
N THR A 142 -3.61 2.84 0.78
CA THR A 142 -4.78 2.77 -0.10
C THR A 142 -5.79 3.81 0.37
N VAL A 143 -6.39 4.57 -0.54
CA VAL A 143 -7.46 5.50 -0.18
C VAL A 143 -8.82 4.92 -0.50
N ASP A 144 -9.72 5.04 0.47
CA ASP A 144 -11.14 4.79 0.31
C ASP A 144 -11.87 6.10 0.01
N HIS A 145 -12.67 6.12 -1.06
CA HIS A 145 -13.54 7.24 -1.41
C HIS A 145 -15.00 6.88 -1.20
N THR A 146 -15.60 7.39 -0.13
CA THR A 146 -17.03 7.19 0.17
C THR A 146 -17.81 8.49 0.08
N GLY A 147 -19.11 8.42 -0.19
CA GLY A 147 -19.91 9.63 -0.30
C GLY A 147 -21.36 9.42 -0.73
N GLY A 148 -21.99 10.51 -1.13
CA GLY A 148 -23.40 10.54 -1.54
C GLY A 148 -23.89 11.98 -1.62
N THR A 149 -25.21 12.15 -1.66
CA THR A 149 -25.80 13.49 -1.73
C THR A 149 -25.37 14.32 -0.51
N GLY A 150 -24.54 15.33 -0.76
CA GLY A 150 -24.06 16.25 0.28
C GLY A 150 -22.89 15.73 1.12
N LEU A 151 -22.27 14.60 0.78
CA LEU A 151 -21.09 14.10 1.50
C LEU A 151 -20.08 13.50 0.52
N SER A 152 -18.80 13.81 0.70
CA SER A 152 -17.68 13.17 0.00
C SER A 152 -16.52 13.06 0.97
N VAL A 153 -15.96 11.86 1.12
CA VAL A 153 -14.97 11.50 2.14
C VAL A 153 -13.86 10.69 1.49
N TYR A 154 -12.62 11.13 1.68
CA TYR A 154 -11.41 10.40 1.30
C TYR A 154 -10.68 10.04 2.59
N GLU A 155 -10.52 8.74 2.85
CA GLU A 155 -9.82 8.20 4.01
C GLU A 155 -8.59 7.40 3.55
N ALA A 156 -7.42 7.70 4.11
CA ALA A 156 -6.24 6.88 3.91
C ALA A 156 -6.30 5.66 4.82
N HIS A 157 -5.93 4.51 4.28
CA HIS A 157 -5.62 3.29 5.02
C HIS A 157 -4.15 2.97 4.81
N LEU A 158 -3.39 2.97 5.90
CA LEU A 158 -2.01 2.51 5.93
C LEU A 158 -2.00 1.04 6.33
N TRP A 159 -1.36 0.20 5.54
CA TRP A 159 -1.35 -1.24 5.75
C TRP A 159 -0.07 -1.88 5.25
N TYR A 160 0.17 -3.12 5.67
CA TYR A 160 1.31 -3.92 5.24
C TYR A 160 0.94 -5.40 5.20
N LEU A 161 1.81 -6.22 4.62
CA LEU A 161 1.66 -7.67 4.67
C LEU A 161 2.48 -8.26 5.82
N GLU A 162 1.83 -9.07 6.66
CA GLU A 162 2.49 -9.91 7.64
C GLU A 162 2.03 -11.35 7.47
N LYS A 163 2.97 -12.27 7.19
CA LYS A 163 2.69 -13.71 7.05
C LYS A 163 1.55 -13.98 6.06
N GLY A 164 1.58 -13.32 4.90
CA GLY A 164 0.60 -13.47 3.82
C GLY A 164 -0.78 -12.91 4.17
N LYS A 165 -0.88 -11.93 5.07
CA LYS A 165 -2.14 -11.27 5.43
C LYS A 165 -1.97 -9.76 5.48
N LEU A 166 -2.99 -9.05 5.02
CA LEU A 166 -3.07 -7.60 5.17
C LEU A 166 -3.33 -7.24 6.64
N VAL A 167 -2.43 -6.44 7.21
CA VAL A 167 -2.57 -5.80 8.52
C VAL A 167 -2.72 -4.30 8.31
N GLU A 168 -3.83 -3.75 8.80
CA GLU A 168 -4.09 -2.32 8.75
C GLU A 168 -3.43 -1.64 9.96
N ALA A 169 -2.47 -0.77 9.70
CA ALA A 169 -1.67 -0.09 10.71
C ALA A 169 -2.35 1.19 11.21
N TRP A 170 -3.10 1.87 10.35
CA TRP A 170 -3.77 3.14 10.66
C TRP A 170 -4.79 3.52 9.59
N SER A 171 -5.79 4.30 9.97
CA SER A 171 -6.62 5.04 9.02
C SER A 171 -6.83 6.49 9.45
N GLY A 172 -7.09 7.38 8.48
CA GLY A 172 -7.41 8.76 8.80
C GLY A 172 -7.93 9.57 7.63
N LEU A 173 -8.78 10.54 7.94
CA LEU A 173 -9.42 11.42 6.97
C LEU A 173 -8.39 12.30 6.26
N LEU A 174 -8.37 12.24 4.92
CA LEU A 174 -7.60 13.13 4.04
C LEU A 174 -8.45 14.33 3.58
N LYS A 175 -9.73 14.10 3.27
CA LYS A 175 -10.63 15.17 2.84
C LYS A 175 -12.07 14.77 3.09
N GLN A 176 -12.83 15.63 3.74
CA GLN A 176 -14.28 15.54 3.82
C GLN A 176 -14.90 16.83 3.34
N THR A 177 -15.89 16.73 2.46
CA THR A 177 -16.80 17.83 2.14
C THR A 177 -18.20 17.40 2.55
N SER A 178 -18.88 18.21 3.37
CA SER A 178 -20.22 17.92 3.87
C SER A 178 -21.14 19.12 3.74
N SER A 179 -22.28 18.94 3.10
CA SER A 179 -23.40 19.88 3.11
C SER A 179 -24.38 19.50 4.22
N VAL A 180 -24.71 20.45 5.08
CA VAL A 180 -25.62 20.23 6.21
C VAL A 180 -26.99 20.84 5.96
N PRO A 181 -28.06 20.33 6.63
CA PRO A 181 -29.38 20.94 6.56
C PRO A 181 -29.32 22.44 6.93
N GLY A 182 -29.78 23.29 6.03
CA GLY A 182 -29.59 24.75 6.12
C GLY A 182 -28.70 25.34 5.04
N GLY A 183 -28.09 24.49 4.19
CA GLY A 183 -27.35 24.92 2.99
C GLY A 183 -25.90 25.30 3.25
N GLN A 184 -25.41 25.14 4.48
CA GLN A 184 -24.00 25.37 4.78
C GLN A 184 -23.15 24.23 4.21
N LEU A 185 -21.94 24.58 3.78
CA LEU A 185 -20.96 23.66 3.23
C LEU A 185 -19.70 23.71 4.10
N PHE A 186 -19.27 22.56 4.60
CA PHE A 186 -18.05 22.44 5.39
C PHE A 186 -17.04 21.57 4.67
N GLN A 187 -15.77 21.91 4.83
CA GLN A 187 -14.67 21.08 4.39
C GLN A 187 -13.67 20.87 5.51
N THR A 188 -13.32 19.61 5.71
CA THR A 188 -12.18 19.21 6.54
C THR A 188 -11.10 18.68 5.62
N LEU A 189 -9.91 19.26 5.70
CA LEU A 189 -8.71 18.76 5.02
C LEU A 189 -7.80 18.13 6.05
N GLY A 190 -7.36 16.90 5.78
CA GLY A 190 -6.43 16.17 6.62
C GLY A 190 -5.16 15.79 5.87
N SER A 191 -4.10 15.60 6.63
CA SER A 191 -2.83 15.09 6.12
C SER A 191 -2.05 14.49 7.28
N TYR A 192 -1.13 13.60 6.95
CA TYR A 192 -0.25 12.98 7.93
C TYR A 192 1.19 12.99 7.43
N GLN A 193 2.12 12.84 8.37
CA GLN A 193 3.54 12.65 8.12
C GLN A 193 4.06 11.56 9.06
N ILE A 194 4.86 10.66 8.52
CA ILE A 194 5.52 9.61 9.30
C ILE A 194 6.97 10.01 9.52
N ILE A 195 7.41 10.00 10.76
CA ILE A 195 8.79 10.21 11.15
C ILE A 195 9.36 8.87 11.60
N SER A 196 10.25 8.32 10.78
CA SER A 196 10.98 7.09 11.12
C SER A 196 11.98 7.36 12.25
N GLY A 197 12.12 6.39 13.15
CA GLY A 197 12.99 6.45 14.32
C GLY A 197 12.97 5.12 15.06
N GLU A 198 13.55 5.06 16.27
CA GLU A 198 13.48 3.84 17.11
C GLU A 198 12.04 3.40 17.39
N ILE A 199 11.15 4.37 17.60
CA ILE A 199 9.70 4.19 17.65
C ILE A 199 9.12 5.14 16.62
N PRO A 200 8.68 4.65 15.45
CA PRO A 200 8.07 5.49 14.42
C PRO A 200 6.88 6.27 14.96
N GLN A 201 6.75 7.52 14.53
CA GLN A 201 5.64 8.39 14.91
C GLN A 201 4.86 8.84 13.67
N LEU A 202 3.55 8.94 13.81
CA LEU A 202 2.66 9.50 12.78
C LEU A 202 2.02 10.77 13.33
N TYR A 203 2.30 11.89 12.68
CA TYR A 203 1.71 13.19 12.97
C TYR A 203 0.53 13.36 12.02
N TYR A 204 -0.68 13.42 12.56
CA TYR A 204 -1.90 13.57 11.77
C TYR A 204 -2.61 14.85 12.18
N TRP A 205 -2.95 15.68 11.21
CA TRP A 205 -3.74 16.87 11.46
C TRP A 205 -4.93 16.98 10.53
N THR A 206 -5.97 17.64 11.02
CA THR A 206 -7.13 18.06 10.24
C THR A 206 -7.38 19.54 10.44
N THR A 207 -7.82 20.23 9.39
CA THR A 207 -8.27 21.61 9.43
C THR A 207 -9.68 21.70 8.85
N GLU A 208 -10.61 22.18 9.66
CA GLU A 208 -12.00 22.41 9.26
C GLU A 208 -12.22 23.89 8.91
N GLN A 209 -12.98 24.12 7.85
CA GLN A 209 -13.41 25.44 7.40
C GLN A 209 -14.82 25.39 6.78
N GLU A 210 -15.57 26.49 6.93
CA GLU A 210 -16.81 26.70 6.19
C GLU A 210 -16.50 27.22 4.78
N LEU A 211 -17.24 26.72 3.80
CA LEU A 211 -17.16 27.12 2.40
C LEU A 211 -18.44 27.85 2.01
N ASP A 212 -18.32 28.75 1.05
CA ASP A 212 -19.45 29.34 0.36
C ASP A 212 -20.16 28.23 -0.43
N PRO A 213 -21.46 27.98 -0.21
CA PRO A 213 -22.13 26.82 -0.78
C PRO A 213 -22.35 26.93 -2.31
N ASP A 214 -22.32 28.14 -2.86
CA ASP A 214 -22.53 28.38 -4.29
C ASP A 214 -21.22 28.29 -5.07
N THR A 215 -20.10 28.68 -4.46
CA THR A 215 -18.78 28.79 -5.12
C THR A 215 -17.76 27.74 -4.67
N GLY A 216 -17.97 27.11 -3.50
CA GLY A 216 -17.02 26.18 -2.88
C GLY A 216 -15.74 26.84 -2.34
N ILE A 217 -15.69 28.17 -2.30
CA ILE A 217 -14.52 28.93 -1.83
C ILE A 217 -14.57 29.07 -0.30
N PRO A 218 -13.45 28.98 0.43
CA PRO A 218 -13.43 29.19 1.87
C PRO A 218 -14.02 30.54 2.28
N LEU A 219 -14.99 30.52 3.20
CA LEU A 219 -15.53 31.75 3.78
C LEU A 219 -14.51 32.37 4.74
N PRO A 220 -14.45 33.70 4.84
CA PRO A 220 -13.70 34.36 5.89
C PRO A 220 -14.24 33.94 7.26
N GLY A 221 -13.41 33.35 8.11
CA GLY A 221 -13.88 32.82 9.37
C GLY A 221 -12.77 32.18 10.20
N LYS A 222 -13.17 31.57 11.32
CA LYS A 222 -12.26 30.77 12.14
C LYS A 222 -12.06 29.43 11.47
N THR A 223 -10.81 29.05 11.26
CA THR A 223 -10.44 27.67 10.98
C THR A 223 -10.16 26.95 12.29
N ALA A 224 -10.43 25.64 12.33
CA ALA A 224 -10.13 24.81 13.48
C ALA A 224 -9.17 23.70 13.06
N THR A 225 -7.95 23.73 13.58
CA THR A 225 -6.95 22.69 13.35
C THR A 225 -6.81 21.80 14.57
N LYS A 226 -6.83 20.48 14.37
CA LYS A 226 -6.54 19.47 15.39
C LYS A 226 -5.29 18.70 14.94
N LEU A 227 -4.38 18.46 15.88
CA LEU A 227 -3.20 17.62 15.68
C LEU A 227 -3.27 16.47 16.68
N VAL A 228 -3.05 15.26 16.19
CA VAL A 228 -2.88 14.04 17.00
C VAL A 228 -1.57 13.40 16.60
N VAL A 229 -0.76 13.03 17.59
CA VAL A 229 0.48 12.29 17.36
C VAL A 229 0.22 10.84 17.74
N TYR A 230 0.65 9.93 16.90
CA TYR A 230 0.56 8.49 17.12
C TYR A 230 1.96 7.90 17.24
N GLN A 231 2.08 6.81 18.00
CA GLN A 231 3.28 5.98 18.09
C GLN A 231 2.97 4.60 17.51
N PHE A 232 3.92 4.06 16.75
CA PHE A 232 3.83 2.70 16.25
C PHE A 232 4.17 1.71 17.36
N ASP A 233 3.18 0.93 17.79
CA ASP A 233 3.32 -0.13 18.79
C ASP A 233 2.48 -1.34 18.37
N GLN A 234 3.03 -2.54 18.59
CA GLN A 234 2.37 -3.82 18.26
C GLN A 234 1.80 -3.90 16.83
N GLY A 235 2.45 -3.27 15.85
CA GLY A 235 2.05 -3.32 14.44
C GLY A 235 1.01 -2.25 14.03
N VAL A 236 0.62 -1.35 14.93
CA VAL A 236 -0.38 -0.30 14.64
C VAL A 236 0.04 1.05 15.21
N PHE A 237 -0.45 2.14 14.61
CA PHE A 237 -0.28 3.47 15.16
C PHE A 237 -1.36 3.76 16.20
N THR A 238 -0.96 3.98 17.46
CA THR A 238 -1.85 4.31 18.57
C THR A 238 -1.63 5.76 19.02
N PRO A 239 -2.70 6.51 19.35
CA PRO A 239 -2.56 7.92 19.72
C PRO A 239 -1.78 8.04 21.04
N VAL A 240 -0.81 8.95 21.05
CA VAL A 240 -0.05 9.30 22.26
C VAL A 240 -0.98 10.05 23.23
N PRO A 241 -0.99 9.71 24.53
CA PRO A 241 -1.76 10.40 25.55
C PRO A 241 -1.46 11.90 25.68
#